data_AF-A0A1H4VDA5-F1
#
_entry.id   AF-A0A1H4VDA5-F1
#
_cell.length_a   1.000
_cell.length_b   1.000
_cell.length_c   1.000
_cell.angle_alpha   90.00
_cell.angle_beta   90.00
_cell.angle_gamma   90.00
#
_symmetry.space_group_name_H-M   'P 1'
#
loop_
_entity.id
_entity.type
_entity.pdbx_description
1 polymer ?
#
loop_
_entity_poly.entity_id
_entity_poly.type
_entity_poly.pdbx_seq_one_letter_code
_entity_poly.pdbx_strand_id
1 'polypeptide(L)'
;MSHHYSGPDFGFPHGDARLDLTDLYAFPKPSEAHKSILIMNVHPSAVVNPRGPTTREPFAPAASYEFKIDTNGDAVADIAYRVRFSSSEVGAQTAILRRVEGAEAAGTGDGGQVIIEAAPVSTGRDARVTEAGGYRFFAGWRSDPFFFDTRGALDDLQFTGDDFFIDKDVCSIVLEMPNSALGPKRVGLWARTLHGAGGVWVQADRGALPAQAVFLVGSEREAYLAGEPANDARFIAVFAHALEHAGGYAPEEARRVAGTLLPDMLTYDPTRPASFPSNGRTLTDDAADAFLAVLTNGKVTGDKVGPHIDLLAEFPYLGPPHNISVPSHATSPIATELCKASRRPGSS
;
A
#
# COMPACT_ATOMS: atom_id res chain seq x y z
N MET A 1 -9.62 2.85 6.57
CA MET A 1 -8.81 1.83 7.22
C MET A 1 -7.36 2.16 6.84
N SER A 2 -6.34 1.41 7.25
CA SER A 2 -4.94 1.91 7.17
C SER A 2 -4.55 2.19 5.71
N HIS A 3 -3.61 3.07 5.28
CA HIS A 3 -2.66 4.09 5.77
C HIS A 3 -1.77 3.76 6.98
N HIS A 4 -1.33 2.50 7.03
CA HIS A 4 -0.46 1.78 7.98
C HIS A 4 -0.77 1.86 9.47
N TYR A 5 -1.07 3.05 9.98
CA TYR A 5 -1.47 3.28 11.37
C TYR A 5 -2.49 4.44 11.37
N SER A 6 -3.78 4.11 11.33
CA SER A 6 -4.87 5.10 11.21
C SER A 6 -5.63 5.36 12.52
N GLY A 7 -4.95 5.20 13.67
CA GLY A 7 -5.51 5.49 15.00
C GLY A 7 -6.21 4.29 15.67
N PRO A 8 -6.90 4.53 16.81
CA PRO A 8 -7.34 3.49 17.75
C PRO A 8 -8.52 2.61 17.26
N ASP A 9 -9.19 3.01 16.19
CA ASP A 9 -10.29 2.26 15.57
C ASP A 9 -9.73 1.32 14.48
N PHE A 10 -9.31 0.11 14.90
CA PHE A 10 -8.52 -0.88 14.15
C PHE A 10 -9.34 -1.89 13.29
N GLY A 11 -10.61 -1.62 12.99
CA GLY A 11 -11.47 -2.55 12.24
C GLY A 11 -11.33 -2.41 10.73
N PHE A 12 -11.39 -3.52 9.98
CA PHE A 12 -11.17 -3.57 8.53
C PHE A 12 -12.23 -2.87 7.66
N PRO A 13 -11.92 -2.26 6.47
CA PRO A 13 -12.93 -1.50 5.75
C PRO A 13 -13.89 -2.51 5.21
N HIS A 14 -15.16 -2.30 5.56
CA HIS A 14 -16.22 -3.27 5.30
C HIS A 14 -15.92 -4.68 5.87
N GLY A 15 -15.06 -4.78 6.88
CA GLY A 15 -14.69 -6.03 7.55
C GLY A 15 -13.72 -6.94 6.81
N ASP A 16 -13.07 -6.48 5.72
CA ASP A 16 -12.15 -7.30 4.92
C ASP A 16 -10.74 -6.71 4.88
N ALA A 17 -9.75 -7.43 5.41
CA ALA A 17 -8.34 -7.04 5.41
C ALA A 17 -7.82 -6.76 4.00
N ARG A 18 -8.35 -7.46 2.98
CA ARG A 18 -7.91 -7.36 1.59
C ARG A 18 -8.28 -6.04 0.94
N LEU A 19 -9.11 -5.24 1.58
CA LEU A 19 -9.51 -3.90 1.15
C LEU A 19 -8.73 -2.79 1.88
N ASP A 20 -7.91 -3.15 2.87
CA ASP A 20 -7.05 -2.22 3.61
C ASP A 20 -5.95 -1.67 2.72
N LEU A 21 -5.82 -0.34 2.57
CA LEU A 21 -4.84 0.31 1.70
C LEU A 21 -3.63 0.80 2.48
N THR A 22 -2.62 -0.02 2.72
CA THR A 22 -1.60 0.35 3.70
C THR A 22 -0.68 1.48 3.22
N ASP A 23 -0.22 1.45 1.97
CA ASP A 23 0.69 2.46 1.41
C ASP A 23 0.49 2.73 -0.08
N LEU A 24 0.94 3.92 -0.50
CA LEU A 24 1.27 4.27 -1.87
C LEU A 24 2.73 4.72 -1.98
N TYR A 25 3.47 4.17 -2.95
CA TYR A 25 4.82 4.58 -3.32
C TYR A 25 4.86 4.98 -4.80
N ALA A 26 5.68 5.98 -5.11
CA ALA A 26 5.91 6.46 -6.46
C ALA A 26 7.34 6.98 -6.58
N PHE A 27 8.14 6.35 -7.45
CA PHE A 27 9.53 6.74 -7.65
C PHE A 27 10.04 6.43 -9.06
N PRO A 28 11.05 7.16 -9.58
CA PRO A 28 11.64 6.85 -10.87
C PRO A 28 12.34 5.48 -10.83
N LYS A 29 12.28 4.74 -11.93
CA LYS A 29 13.01 3.48 -12.03
C LYS A 29 14.53 3.75 -11.90
N PRO A 30 15.24 3.08 -10.98
CA PRO A 30 16.69 3.20 -10.89
C PRO A 30 17.35 2.90 -12.24
N SER A 31 18.29 3.76 -12.66
CA SER A 31 19.04 3.67 -13.92
C SER A 31 18.24 3.80 -15.22
N GLU A 32 16.91 3.96 -15.17
CA GLU A 32 16.03 4.12 -16.33
C GLU A 32 14.99 5.23 -16.08
N ALA A 33 15.45 6.47 -15.95
CA ALA A 33 14.63 7.63 -15.56
C ALA A 33 13.43 7.97 -16.48
N HIS A 34 13.31 7.31 -17.64
CA HIS A 34 12.15 7.42 -18.53
C HIS A 34 10.97 6.51 -18.10
N LYS A 35 11.14 5.74 -17.02
CA LYS A 35 10.12 4.89 -16.42
C LYS A 35 9.93 5.24 -14.95
N SER A 36 8.74 4.94 -14.47
CA SER A 36 8.34 5.10 -13.07
C SER A 36 7.82 3.80 -12.51
N ILE A 37 7.96 3.66 -11.20
CA ILE A 37 7.45 2.56 -10.39
C ILE A 37 6.35 3.12 -9.50
N LEU A 38 5.16 2.52 -9.58
CA LEU A 38 4.07 2.73 -8.62
C LEU A 38 3.88 1.44 -7.82
N ILE A 39 3.72 1.57 -6.50
CA ILE A 39 3.44 0.44 -5.61
C ILE A 39 2.24 0.80 -4.75
N MET A 40 1.23 -0.06 -4.74
CA MET A 40 0.14 -0.03 -3.79
C MET A 40 0.28 -1.24 -2.88
N ASN A 41 0.45 -0.99 -1.59
CA ASN A 41 0.36 -2.05 -0.59
C ASN A 41 -1.06 -2.10 -0.05
N VAL A 42 -1.58 -3.31 0.08
CA VAL A 42 -2.87 -3.62 0.66
C VAL A 42 -2.75 -4.87 1.51
N HIS A 43 -3.77 -5.16 2.32
CA HIS A 43 -3.85 -6.44 3.03
C HIS A 43 -2.62 -6.73 3.91
N PRO A 44 -2.49 -6.09 5.08
CA PRO A 44 -1.44 -6.45 6.02
C PRO A 44 -1.64 -7.90 6.50
N SER A 45 -0.55 -8.62 6.72
CA SER A 45 -0.61 -10.02 7.19
C SER A 45 -1.01 -10.14 8.66
N ALA A 46 -1.01 -9.03 9.40
CA ALA A 46 -1.28 -9.00 10.83
C ALA A 46 -2.11 -7.79 11.25
N VAL A 47 -2.91 -7.99 12.29
CA VAL A 47 -3.66 -6.94 12.99
C VAL A 47 -2.86 -6.47 14.20
N VAL A 48 -2.88 -5.17 14.49
CA VAL A 48 -2.22 -4.59 15.67
C VAL A 48 -3.02 -4.87 16.95
N ASN A 49 -4.35 -4.82 16.89
CA ASN A 49 -5.23 -5.05 18.04
C ASN A 49 -6.63 -5.59 17.64
N PRO A 50 -7.05 -6.80 18.11
CA PRO A 50 -6.23 -7.77 18.81
C PRO A 50 -5.14 -8.33 17.89
N ARG A 51 -3.94 -8.58 18.44
CA ARG A 51 -2.83 -9.11 17.65
C ARG A 51 -3.17 -10.48 17.07
N GLY A 52 -2.98 -10.65 15.76
CA GLY A 52 -3.24 -11.92 15.10
C GLY A 52 -3.05 -11.85 13.58
N PRO A 53 -2.99 -12.99 12.89
CA PRO A 53 -2.87 -13.04 11.44
C PRO A 53 -4.19 -12.65 10.75
N THR A 54 -4.07 -12.18 9.51
CA THR A 54 -5.21 -11.96 8.60
C THR A 54 -5.48 -13.19 7.72
N THR A 55 -6.36 -13.04 6.72
CA THR A 55 -6.66 -14.14 5.78
C THR A 55 -5.48 -14.44 4.87
N ARG A 56 -5.39 -15.68 4.37
CA ARG A 56 -4.30 -16.09 3.47
C ARG A 56 -4.57 -15.78 2.00
N GLU A 57 -5.83 -15.58 1.63
CA GLU A 57 -6.20 -15.22 0.26
C GLU A 57 -5.69 -13.80 -0.03
N PRO A 58 -4.73 -13.60 -0.97
CA PRO A 58 -4.02 -12.33 -1.11
C PRO A 58 -4.94 -11.15 -1.45
N PHE A 59 -5.84 -11.32 -2.43
CA PHE A 59 -6.69 -10.24 -2.92
C PHE A 59 -8.15 -10.67 -2.98
N ALA A 60 -9.07 -9.72 -2.75
CA ALA A 60 -10.49 -10.00 -2.81
C ALA A 60 -10.97 -10.07 -4.28
N PRO A 61 -11.58 -11.19 -4.74
CA PRO A 61 -12.04 -11.32 -6.12
C PRO A 61 -13.18 -10.36 -6.49
N ALA A 62 -13.93 -9.89 -5.49
CA ALA A 62 -14.99 -8.90 -5.64
C ALA A 62 -14.50 -7.45 -5.49
N ALA A 63 -13.18 -7.22 -5.42
CA ALA A 63 -12.61 -5.88 -5.24
C ALA A 63 -11.96 -5.31 -6.50
N SER A 64 -11.91 -3.99 -6.61
CA SER A 64 -11.10 -3.25 -7.57
C SER A 64 -10.06 -2.43 -6.81
N TYR A 65 -8.81 -2.49 -7.27
CA TYR A 65 -7.68 -1.77 -6.68
C TYR A 65 -7.22 -0.74 -7.70
N GLU A 66 -7.27 0.55 -7.37
CA GLU A 66 -7.10 1.62 -8.34
C GLU A 66 -5.97 2.57 -7.97
N PHE A 67 -4.99 2.72 -8.86
CA PHE A 67 -4.13 3.91 -8.87
C PHE A 67 -4.86 5.01 -9.63
N LYS A 68 -4.91 6.20 -9.05
CA LYS A 68 -5.62 7.36 -9.56
C LYS A 68 -4.61 8.48 -9.79
N ILE A 69 -4.71 9.12 -10.95
CA ILE A 69 -3.71 10.08 -11.41
C ILE A 69 -4.43 11.34 -11.91
N ASP A 70 -4.16 12.45 -11.23
CA ASP A 70 -4.52 13.80 -11.67
C ASP A 70 -3.33 14.41 -12.43
N THR A 71 -3.58 14.87 -13.66
CA THR A 71 -2.57 15.46 -14.54
C THR A 71 -2.75 16.97 -14.74
N ASN A 72 -3.82 17.55 -14.19
CA ASN A 72 -4.23 18.92 -14.46
C ASN A 72 -4.30 19.80 -13.18
N GLY A 73 -4.29 19.20 -11.99
CA GLY A 73 -4.23 19.86 -10.70
C GLY A 73 -5.59 20.17 -10.07
N ASP A 74 -6.69 19.60 -10.57
CA ASP A 74 -8.04 19.76 -10.01
C ASP A 74 -8.40 18.68 -8.97
N ALA A 75 -7.48 17.77 -8.66
CA ALA A 75 -7.66 16.64 -7.76
C ALA A 75 -8.76 15.65 -8.21
N VAL A 76 -9.05 15.61 -9.51
CA VAL A 76 -9.90 14.62 -10.17
C VAL A 76 -9.03 13.77 -11.09
N ALA A 77 -9.25 12.45 -11.09
CA ALA A 77 -8.40 11.56 -11.86
C ALA A 77 -8.66 11.69 -13.36
N ASP A 78 -7.62 12.02 -14.12
CA ASP A 78 -7.59 12.00 -15.58
C ASP A 78 -7.19 10.62 -16.11
N ILE A 79 -6.41 9.86 -15.33
CA ILE A 79 -5.97 8.49 -15.65
C ILE A 79 -6.20 7.61 -14.42
N ALA A 80 -6.65 6.38 -14.65
CA ALA A 80 -6.72 5.36 -13.62
C ALA A 80 -6.15 4.03 -14.11
N TYR A 81 -5.43 3.34 -13.23
CA TYR A 81 -5.04 1.94 -13.43
C TYR A 81 -5.85 1.07 -12.48
N ARG A 82 -6.72 0.23 -13.03
CA ARG A 82 -7.62 -0.65 -12.27
C ARG A 82 -7.10 -2.08 -12.30
N VAL A 83 -6.99 -2.69 -11.14
CA VAL A 83 -6.58 -4.09 -10.98
C VAL A 83 -7.72 -4.89 -10.39
N ARG A 84 -8.04 -6.01 -11.05
CA ARG A 84 -9.02 -7.00 -10.58
C ARG A 84 -8.34 -8.35 -10.49
N PHE A 85 -8.81 -9.17 -9.55
CA PHE A 85 -8.28 -10.50 -9.30
C PHE A 85 -9.35 -11.56 -9.55
N SER A 86 -8.96 -12.69 -10.13
CA SER A 86 -9.83 -13.84 -10.28
C SER A 86 -10.17 -14.45 -8.92
N SER A 87 -11.29 -15.18 -8.85
CA SER A 87 -11.52 -16.12 -7.75
C SER A 87 -10.41 -17.18 -7.73
N SER A 88 -10.05 -17.62 -6.54
CA SER A 88 -9.09 -18.69 -6.35
C SER A 88 -9.82 -20.05 -6.38
N GLU A 89 -9.54 -20.90 -7.37
CA GLU A 89 -10.05 -22.29 -7.39
C GLU A 89 -9.17 -23.25 -6.56
N VAL A 90 -7.84 -22.99 -6.45
CA VAL A 90 -6.86 -23.83 -5.72
C VAL A 90 -5.73 -22.97 -5.09
N GLY A 91 -6.05 -21.77 -4.62
CA GLY A 91 -5.07 -20.81 -4.05
C GLY A 91 -4.33 -19.98 -5.10
N ALA A 92 -4.56 -20.22 -6.38
CA ALA A 92 -4.00 -19.44 -7.48
C ALA A 92 -4.99 -18.36 -7.92
N GLN A 93 -4.57 -17.10 -7.83
CA GLN A 93 -5.28 -15.96 -8.42
C GLN A 93 -4.49 -15.45 -9.62
N THR A 94 -5.20 -14.86 -10.57
CA THR A 94 -4.61 -14.06 -11.64
C THR A 94 -5.15 -12.64 -11.57
N ALA A 95 -4.37 -11.69 -12.06
CA ALA A 95 -4.72 -10.29 -12.13
C ALA A 95 -4.95 -9.84 -13.58
N ILE A 96 -5.86 -8.91 -13.75
CA ILE A 96 -6.00 -8.11 -14.96
C ILE A 96 -5.77 -6.64 -14.60
N LEU A 97 -4.89 -5.98 -15.34
CA LEU A 97 -4.61 -4.54 -15.24
C LEU A 97 -5.26 -3.83 -16.41
N ARG A 98 -6.11 -2.85 -16.12
CA ARG A 98 -6.71 -1.96 -17.11
C ARG A 98 -6.25 -0.52 -16.91
N ARG A 99 -6.10 0.20 -18.01
CA ARG A 99 -5.89 1.64 -18.03
C ARG A 99 -7.15 2.34 -18.51
N VAL A 100 -7.54 3.40 -17.82
CA VAL A 100 -8.73 4.20 -18.07
C VAL A 100 -8.31 5.66 -18.15
N GLU A 101 -8.94 6.43 -19.02
CA GLU A 101 -8.63 7.86 -19.23
C GLU A 101 -9.90 8.72 -19.23
N GLY A 102 -9.70 10.03 -19.03
CA GLY A 102 -10.74 11.04 -19.11
C GLY A 102 -11.79 10.89 -18.00
N ALA A 103 -13.03 11.27 -18.29
CA ALA A 103 -14.09 11.27 -17.29
C ALA A 103 -14.36 9.88 -16.66
N GLU A 104 -14.09 8.79 -17.38
CA GLU A 104 -14.22 7.42 -16.83
C GLU A 104 -13.16 7.10 -15.78
N ALA A 105 -11.99 7.76 -15.83
CA ALA A 105 -10.94 7.59 -14.85
C ALA A 105 -11.34 8.16 -13.49
N ALA A 106 -12.15 9.23 -13.45
CA ALA A 106 -12.67 9.82 -12.23
C ALA A 106 -13.67 8.90 -11.51
N GLY A 107 -14.57 8.24 -12.26
CA GLY A 107 -15.63 7.40 -11.73
C GLY A 107 -15.20 6.03 -11.23
N THR A 108 -16.18 5.22 -10.83
CA THR A 108 -16.02 3.80 -10.52
C THR A 108 -16.44 2.94 -11.73
N GLY A 109 -15.85 1.76 -11.89
CA GLY A 109 -16.19 0.88 -13.01
C GLY A 109 -15.18 -0.24 -13.22
N ASP A 110 -15.46 -1.14 -14.17
CA ASP A 110 -14.57 -2.26 -14.57
C ASP A 110 -14.10 -2.12 -16.03
N GLY A 111 -14.38 -0.97 -16.66
CA GLY A 111 -13.94 -0.64 -18.03
C GLY A 111 -12.46 -0.26 -18.11
N GLY A 112 -12.00 0.00 -19.33
CA GLY A 112 -10.62 0.40 -19.64
C GLY A 112 -9.93 -0.52 -20.64
N GLN A 113 -8.83 -0.03 -21.20
CA GLN A 113 -7.94 -0.80 -22.07
C GLN A 113 -7.17 -1.82 -21.24
N VAL A 114 -7.23 -3.10 -21.61
CA VAL A 114 -6.41 -4.14 -20.98
C VAL A 114 -4.94 -3.92 -21.34
N ILE A 115 -4.09 -3.84 -20.31
CA ILE A 115 -2.63 -3.70 -20.43
C ILE A 115 -1.94 -5.04 -20.11
N ILE A 116 -2.38 -5.69 -19.03
CA ILE A 116 -1.89 -7.01 -18.60
C ILE A 116 -3.10 -7.90 -18.40
N GLU A 117 -3.02 -9.13 -18.91
CA GLU A 117 -4.04 -10.16 -18.75
C GLU A 117 -3.44 -11.38 -18.06
N ALA A 118 -4.21 -12.03 -17.18
CA ALA A 118 -3.87 -13.27 -16.51
C ALA A 118 -2.51 -13.29 -15.78
N ALA A 119 -2.05 -12.15 -15.23
CA ALA A 119 -0.81 -12.10 -14.47
C ALA A 119 -0.93 -12.94 -13.19
N PRO A 120 -0.03 -13.90 -12.93
CA PRO A 120 -0.13 -14.76 -11.76
C PRO A 120 0.13 -13.98 -10.46
N VAL A 121 -0.71 -14.19 -9.46
CA VAL A 121 -0.47 -13.69 -8.10
C VAL A 121 0.59 -14.56 -7.42
N SER A 122 1.64 -13.92 -6.91
CA SER A 122 2.73 -14.60 -6.22
C SER A 122 2.41 -14.81 -4.74
N THR A 123 2.32 -16.06 -4.31
CA THR A 123 2.09 -16.43 -2.90
C THR A 123 3.34 -16.97 -2.22
N GLY A 124 4.41 -17.21 -2.99
CA GLY A 124 5.70 -17.68 -2.49
C GLY A 124 6.79 -16.62 -2.57
N ARG A 125 8.02 -17.04 -2.25
CA ARG A 125 9.22 -16.18 -2.24
C ARG A 125 9.55 -15.62 -3.62
N ASP A 126 9.39 -16.43 -4.67
CA ASP A 126 9.72 -16.01 -6.03
C ASP A 126 8.73 -14.99 -6.58
N ALA A 127 9.24 -14.00 -7.31
CA ALA A 127 8.42 -13.02 -8.02
C ALA A 127 8.02 -13.53 -9.40
N ARG A 128 6.71 -13.69 -9.61
CA ARG A 128 6.17 -13.96 -10.95
C ARG A 128 5.76 -12.63 -11.59
N VAL A 129 6.65 -12.11 -12.42
CA VAL A 129 6.48 -10.83 -13.12
C VAL A 129 5.83 -11.09 -14.48
N THR A 130 4.89 -10.24 -14.87
CA THR A 130 4.31 -10.23 -16.23
C THR A 130 4.70 -8.95 -16.93
N GLU A 131 5.14 -9.07 -18.18
CA GLU A 131 5.57 -7.94 -19.01
C GLU A 131 4.64 -7.81 -20.22
N ALA A 132 4.27 -6.57 -20.57
CA ALA A 132 3.55 -6.28 -21.80
C ALA A 132 3.94 -4.89 -22.32
N GLY A 133 4.53 -4.83 -23.51
CA GLY A 133 5.03 -3.59 -24.08
C GLY A 133 6.04 -2.90 -23.15
N GLY A 134 5.78 -1.65 -22.78
CA GLY A 134 6.62 -0.88 -21.84
C GLY A 134 6.33 -1.12 -20.36
N TYR A 135 5.44 -2.06 -20.03
CA TYR A 135 4.98 -2.30 -18.65
C TYR A 135 5.57 -3.57 -18.05
N ARG A 136 5.88 -3.52 -16.75
CA ARG A 136 6.07 -4.72 -15.92
C ARG A 136 5.11 -4.68 -14.74
N PHE A 137 4.50 -5.81 -14.43
CA PHE A 137 3.48 -5.93 -13.42
C PHE A 137 3.78 -7.10 -12.47
N PHE A 138 3.57 -6.87 -11.19
CA PHE A 138 3.62 -7.87 -10.14
C PHE A 138 2.46 -7.66 -9.18
N ALA A 139 1.88 -8.76 -8.70
CA ALA A 139 0.97 -8.75 -7.57
C ALA A 139 1.23 -9.96 -6.67
N GLY A 140 1.22 -9.77 -5.35
CA GLY A 140 1.38 -10.87 -4.40
C GLY A 140 1.90 -10.48 -3.03
N TRP A 141 2.09 -11.48 -2.17
CA TRP A 141 2.65 -11.32 -0.83
C TRP A 141 4.11 -10.93 -0.90
N ARG A 142 4.50 -9.91 -0.14
CA ARG A 142 5.88 -9.45 0.03
C ARG A 142 6.14 -9.08 1.47
N SER A 143 7.42 -9.00 1.84
CA SER A 143 7.81 -8.36 3.09
C SER A 143 7.24 -6.95 3.13
N ASP A 144 6.65 -6.59 4.25
CA ASP A 144 6.09 -5.27 4.47
C ASP A 144 7.24 -4.24 4.51
N PRO A 145 7.30 -3.26 3.59
CA PRO A 145 8.39 -2.29 3.56
C PRO A 145 8.19 -1.13 4.54
N PHE A 146 7.01 -0.99 5.14
CA PHE A 146 6.76 0.02 6.15
C PHE A 146 7.46 -0.38 7.45
N PHE A 147 7.97 0.61 8.17
CA PHE A 147 8.72 0.42 9.38
C PHE A 147 8.25 1.45 10.40
N PHE A 148 7.87 1.00 11.59
CA PHE A 148 7.35 1.89 12.63
C PHE A 148 7.29 1.23 14.00
N ASP A 149 7.72 1.96 15.03
CA ASP A 149 7.55 1.57 16.44
C ASP A 149 6.11 1.84 16.91
N THR A 150 5.22 0.94 16.48
CA THR A 150 3.79 0.93 16.85
C THR A 150 3.59 0.86 18.36
N ARG A 151 4.52 0.23 19.10
CA ARG A 151 4.41 0.09 20.55
C ARG A 151 4.68 1.42 21.23
N GLY A 152 5.75 2.10 20.85
CA GLY A 152 6.06 3.45 21.33
C GLY A 152 4.96 4.45 20.97
N ALA A 153 4.35 4.31 19.80
CA ALA A 153 3.20 5.13 19.40
C ALA A 153 2.01 4.97 20.36
N LEU A 154 1.73 3.74 20.80
CA LEU A 154 0.66 3.42 21.75
C LEU A 154 1.02 3.78 23.21
N ASP A 155 2.30 3.99 23.51
CA ASP A 155 2.84 4.34 24.83
C ASP A 155 3.20 5.84 24.87
N ASP A 156 2.24 6.71 24.54
CA ASP A 156 2.40 8.17 24.57
C ASP A 156 3.64 8.69 23.81
N LEU A 157 3.89 8.10 22.63
CA LEU A 157 5.03 8.40 21.76
C LEU A 157 6.41 8.11 22.41
N GLN A 158 6.47 7.22 23.41
CA GLN A 158 7.72 6.75 24.00
C GLN A 158 8.40 5.70 23.12
N PHE A 159 9.03 6.18 22.05
CA PHE A 159 9.66 5.30 21.06
C PHE A 159 10.92 4.60 21.58
N THR A 160 11.00 3.31 21.27
CA THR A 160 12.03 2.35 21.66
C THR A 160 12.86 1.85 20.47
N GLY A 161 12.32 1.96 19.25
CA GLY A 161 12.88 1.36 18.03
C GLY A 161 12.44 -0.10 17.82
N ASP A 162 11.38 -0.55 18.50
CA ASP A 162 10.80 -1.88 18.35
C ASP A 162 9.88 -1.92 17.12
N ASP A 163 10.46 -2.24 15.98
CA ASP A 163 9.76 -2.29 14.70
C ASP A 163 8.72 -3.41 14.67
N PHE A 164 7.44 -3.03 14.56
CA PHE A 164 6.34 -3.98 14.49
C PHE A 164 6.29 -4.76 13.16
N PHE A 165 6.81 -4.17 12.10
CA PHE A 165 6.61 -4.60 10.72
C PHE A 165 7.78 -5.45 10.17
N ILE A 166 8.92 -5.47 10.87
CA ILE A 166 10.18 -6.13 10.46
C ILE A 166 10.04 -7.61 10.06
N ASP A 167 9.02 -8.31 10.56
CA ASP A 167 8.72 -9.72 10.31
C ASP A 167 7.29 -9.94 9.76
N LYS A 168 6.69 -8.88 9.19
CA LYS A 168 5.33 -8.90 8.63
C LYS A 168 5.36 -8.91 7.11
N ASP A 169 4.23 -9.33 6.56
CA ASP A 169 4.03 -9.40 5.12
C ASP A 169 2.85 -8.50 4.72
N VAL A 170 2.83 -8.06 3.47
CA VAL A 170 1.77 -7.25 2.87
C VAL A 170 1.51 -7.73 1.45
N CYS A 171 0.30 -7.55 0.93
CA CYS A 171 0.04 -7.77 -0.49
C CYS A 171 0.38 -6.52 -1.29
N SER A 172 1.33 -6.63 -2.21
CA SER A 172 1.75 -5.51 -3.04
C SER A 172 1.24 -5.66 -4.46
N ILE A 173 0.83 -4.55 -5.06
CA ILE A 173 0.58 -4.38 -6.50
C ILE A 173 1.64 -3.41 -7.02
N VAL A 174 2.54 -3.90 -7.87
CA VAL A 174 3.68 -3.13 -8.38
C VAL A 174 3.55 -2.97 -9.89
N LEU A 175 3.64 -1.73 -10.34
CA LEU A 175 3.51 -1.35 -11.74
C LEU A 175 4.71 -0.49 -12.17
N GLU A 176 5.51 -1.05 -13.08
CA GLU A 176 6.47 -0.28 -13.88
C GLU A 176 5.79 0.19 -15.16
N MET A 177 5.98 1.47 -15.50
CA MET A 177 5.43 2.04 -16.73
C MET A 177 6.35 3.11 -17.32
N PRO A 178 6.27 3.40 -18.63
CA PRO A 178 6.90 4.59 -19.19
C PRO A 178 6.27 5.85 -18.60
N ASN A 179 7.07 6.90 -18.36
CA ASN A 179 6.58 8.16 -17.80
C ASN A 179 5.50 8.82 -18.66
N SER A 180 5.54 8.60 -19.98
CA SER A 180 4.50 9.06 -20.90
C SER A 180 3.10 8.51 -20.60
N ALA A 181 3.02 7.42 -19.81
CA ALA A 181 1.76 6.82 -19.40
C ALA A 181 1.22 7.34 -18.05
N LEU A 182 2.01 8.16 -17.32
CA LEU A 182 1.56 8.92 -16.15
C LEU A 182 0.94 10.26 -16.54
N GLY A 183 1.49 10.91 -17.57
CA GLY A 183 1.10 12.23 -18.01
C GLY A 183 2.32 13.07 -18.43
N PRO A 184 2.11 14.25 -19.01
CA PRO A 184 3.19 15.06 -19.59
C PRO A 184 4.02 15.85 -18.55
N LYS A 185 3.61 15.88 -17.28
CA LYS A 185 4.17 16.74 -16.22
C LYS A 185 4.14 16.03 -14.86
N ARG A 186 4.42 16.79 -13.79
CA ARG A 186 4.05 16.45 -12.41
C ARG A 186 2.58 16.03 -12.33
N VAL A 187 2.30 15.00 -11.54
CA VAL A 187 0.96 14.45 -11.31
C VAL A 187 0.63 14.41 -9.82
N GLY A 188 -0.66 14.42 -9.49
CA GLY A 188 -1.19 14.02 -8.19
C GLY A 188 -1.55 12.53 -8.22
N LEU A 189 -1.12 11.77 -7.22
CA LEU A 189 -1.38 10.34 -7.13
C LEU A 189 -2.14 10.01 -5.84
N TRP A 190 -3.12 9.13 -5.94
CA TRP A 190 -3.72 8.46 -4.79
C TRP A 190 -4.10 7.03 -5.17
N ALA A 191 -4.32 6.21 -4.17
CA ALA A 191 -4.81 4.85 -4.32
C ALA A 191 -6.19 4.73 -3.68
N ARG A 192 -6.97 3.76 -4.15
CA ARG A 192 -8.21 3.36 -3.49
C ARG A 192 -8.54 1.90 -3.72
N THR A 193 -9.35 1.36 -2.81
CA THR A 193 -9.96 0.03 -2.91
C THR A 193 -11.47 0.17 -3.00
N LEU A 194 -12.09 -0.60 -3.89
CA LEU A 194 -13.53 -0.66 -4.07
C LEU A 194 -14.00 -2.09 -3.83
N HIS A 195 -15.19 -2.26 -3.25
CA HIS A 195 -15.88 -3.54 -3.15
C HIS A 195 -17.13 -3.54 -4.04
N GLY A 196 -17.25 -4.54 -4.92
CA GLY A 196 -18.39 -4.74 -5.81
C GLY A 196 -19.56 -5.42 -5.12
N ALA A 197 -20.24 -4.71 -4.21
CA ALA A 197 -21.42 -5.23 -3.53
C ALA A 197 -22.68 -5.05 -4.40
N GLY A 198 -23.28 -6.16 -4.86
CA GLY A 198 -24.57 -6.13 -5.56
C GLY A 198 -24.54 -5.47 -6.94
N GLY A 199 -23.40 -5.50 -7.64
CA GLY A 199 -23.23 -4.89 -8.96
C GLY A 199 -22.93 -3.39 -8.93
N VAL A 200 -22.76 -2.81 -7.74
CA VAL A 200 -22.33 -1.42 -7.54
C VAL A 200 -20.97 -1.41 -6.86
N TRP A 201 -20.09 -0.53 -7.32
CA TRP A 201 -18.79 -0.29 -6.67
C TRP A 201 -18.96 0.65 -5.49
N VAL A 202 -18.58 0.19 -4.31
CA VAL A 202 -18.54 0.99 -3.09
C VAL A 202 -17.09 1.17 -2.68
N GLN A 203 -16.64 2.41 -2.52
CA GLN A 203 -15.29 2.69 -2.05
C GLN A 203 -15.14 2.25 -0.60
N ALA A 204 -14.12 1.43 -0.34
CA ALA A 204 -13.81 0.87 0.97
C ALA A 204 -12.70 1.66 1.65
N ASP A 205 -11.67 2.03 0.88
CA ASP A 205 -10.54 2.80 1.36
C ASP A 205 -9.97 3.70 0.27
N ARG A 206 -9.26 4.76 0.67
CA ARG A 206 -8.45 5.60 -0.22
C ARG A 206 -7.36 6.33 0.54
N GLY A 207 -6.32 6.73 -0.20
CA GLY A 207 -5.43 7.83 0.18
C GLY A 207 -4.08 7.76 -0.49
N ALA A 208 -3.18 8.63 -0.06
CA ALA A 208 -1.89 8.82 -0.71
C ALA A 208 -0.74 9.10 0.26
N LEU A 209 -0.97 10.01 1.21
CA LEU A 209 -0.01 10.35 2.23
C LEU A 209 -0.15 9.40 3.44
N PRO A 210 0.96 9.03 4.10
CA PRO A 210 0.92 8.18 5.29
C PRO A 210 0.04 8.78 6.40
N ALA A 211 -0.69 7.90 7.10
CA ALA A 211 -1.39 8.17 8.36
C ALA A 211 -2.39 9.36 8.38
N GLN A 212 -2.91 9.83 7.24
CA GLN A 212 -3.84 10.98 7.22
C GLN A 212 -5.16 10.71 7.95
N ALA A 213 -5.67 9.48 7.87
CA ALA A 213 -6.94 9.12 8.53
C ALA A 213 -6.87 9.21 10.08
N VAL A 214 -5.68 9.31 10.69
CA VAL A 214 -5.49 9.52 12.14
C VAL A 214 -6.10 10.84 12.62
N PHE A 215 -6.16 11.86 11.77
CA PHE A 215 -6.74 13.16 12.12
C PHE A 215 -8.27 13.15 12.22
N LEU A 216 -8.93 12.05 11.84
CA LEU A 216 -10.37 11.94 11.71
C LEU A 216 -10.93 10.82 12.58
N VAL A 217 -12.13 11.02 13.11
CA VAL A 217 -12.86 10.03 13.92
C VAL A 217 -14.31 9.93 13.48
N GLY A 218 -14.94 8.78 13.75
CA GLY A 218 -16.37 8.55 13.48
C GLY A 218 -16.77 8.87 12.04
N SER A 219 -17.88 9.59 11.87
CA SER A 219 -18.47 9.90 10.55
C SER A 219 -17.59 10.77 9.66
N GLU A 220 -16.71 11.60 10.22
CA GLU A 220 -15.75 12.39 9.41
C GLU A 220 -14.72 11.48 8.74
N ARG A 221 -14.25 10.45 9.46
CA ARG A 221 -13.34 9.44 8.90
C ARG A 221 -14.04 8.63 7.81
N GLU A 222 -15.27 8.18 8.04
CA GLU A 222 -16.06 7.46 7.04
C GLU A 222 -16.29 8.31 5.78
N ALA A 223 -16.67 9.58 5.95
CA ALA A 223 -16.88 10.52 4.86
C ALA A 223 -15.61 10.83 4.08
N TYR A 224 -14.45 10.86 4.75
CA TYR A 224 -13.15 11.00 4.10
C TYR A 224 -12.84 9.77 3.25
N LEU A 225 -12.90 8.58 3.84
CA LEU A 225 -12.55 7.33 3.16
C LEU A 225 -13.49 6.98 2.00
N ALA A 226 -14.76 7.39 2.07
CA ALA A 226 -15.72 7.21 0.97
C ALA A 226 -15.67 8.34 -0.08
N GLY A 227 -14.96 9.44 0.19
CA GLY A 227 -14.90 10.64 -0.65
C GLY A 227 -13.80 10.61 -1.72
N GLU A 228 -13.63 11.74 -2.40
CA GLU A 228 -12.59 11.98 -3.40
C GLU A 228 -11.71 13.16 -2.97
N PRO A 229 -10.40 13.17 -3.31
CA PRO A 229 -9.47 14.23 -2.91
C PRO A 229 -9.93 15.65 -3.28
N ALA A 230 -10.62 15.84 -4.40
CA ALA A 230 -11.21 17.13 -4.79
C ALA A 230 -12.14 17.76 -3.73
N ASN A 231 -12.68 16.96 -2.80
CA ASN A 231 -13.58 17.42 -1.75
C ASN A 231 -12.88 17.60 -0.38
N ASP A 232 -11.57 17.38 -0.29
CA ASP A 232 -10.86 17.28 0.98
C ASP A 232 -10.75 18.59 1.75
N ALA A 233 -10.90 19.73 1.08
CA ALA A 233 -10.87 21.04 1.72
C ALA A 233 -11.87 21.16 2.90
N ARG A 234 -12.96 20.38 2.91
CA ARG A 234 -13.92 20.33 4.01
C ARG A 234 -13.33 19.80 5.33
N PHE A 235 -12.28 18.98 5.27
CA PHE A 235 -11.65 18.35 6.44
C PHE A 235 -10.55 19.21 7.08
N ILE A 236 -10.15 20.32 6.45
CA ILE A 236 -9.08 21.21 6.96
C ILE A 236 -9.34 21.62 8.41
N ALA A 237 -10.58 21.95 8.76
CA ALA A 237 -10.92 22.37 10.12
C ALA A 237 -10.73 21.25 11.15
N VAL A 238 -11.06 20.01 10.79
CA VAL A 238 -10.90 18.84 11.68
C VAL A 238 -9.43 18.48 11.84
N PHE A 239 -8.66 18.50 10.74
CA PHE A 239 -7.20 18.30 10.77
C PHE A 239 -6.52 19.38 11.63
N ALA A 240 -6.88 20.64 11.44
CA ALA A 240 -6.35 21.74 12.25
C ALA A 240 -6.65 21.54 13.75
N HIS A 241 -7.89 21.16 14.08
CA HIS A 241 -8.26 20.86 15.47
C HIS A 241 -7.42 19.73 16.07
N ALA A 242 -7.18 18.65 15.32
CA ALA A 242 -6.33 17.55 15.76
C ALA A 242 -4.87 18.00 15.96
N LEU A 243 -4.33 18.83 15.07
CA LEU A 243 -2.98 19.40 15.19
C LEU A 243 -2.87 20.34 16.40
N GLU A 244 -3.87 21.18 16.68
CA GLU A 244 -3.91 22.00 17.91
C GLU A 244 -3.79 21.12 19.16
N HIS A 245 -4.51 20.00 19.20
CA HIS A 245 -4.52 19.09 20.36
C HIS A 245 -3.24 18.27 20.49
N ALA A 246 -2.79 17.63 19.41
CA ALA A 246 -1.65 16.73 19.44
C ALA A 246 -0.31 17.48 19.45
N GLY A 247 -0.18 18.48 18.58
CA GLY A 247 1.05 19.24 18.39
C GLY A 247 1.14 20.52 19.23
N GLY A 248 0.01 21.05 19.71
CA GLY A 248 -0.01 22.35 20.39
C GLY A 248 0.21 23.51 19.42
N TYR A 249 -0.20 23.36 18.15
CA TYR A 249 -0.15 24.43 17.17
C TYR A 249 -1.07 25.60 17.56
N ALA A 250 -0.67 26.82 17.21
CA ALA A 250 -1.60 27.95 17.25
C ALA A 250 -2.67 27.77 16.15
N PRO A 251 -3.94 28.21 16.36
CA PRO A 251 -5.03 27.91 15.42
C PRO A 251 -4.76 28.27 13.95
N GLU A 252 -4.17 29.44 13.70
CA GLU A 252 -3.83 29.88 12.33
C GLU A 252 -2.70 29.05 11.69
N GLU A 253 -1.75 28.58 12.51
CA GLU A 253 -0.71 27.66 12.03
C GLU A 253 -1.30 26.27 11.76
N ALA A 254 -2.14 25.76 12.67
CA ALA A 254 -2.79 24.47 12.51
C ALA A 254 -3.60 24.40 11.21
N ARG A 255 -4.36 25.46 10.88
CA ARG A 255 -5.09 25.55 9.61
C ARG A 255 -4.17 25.59 8.39
N ARG A 256 -3.06 26.33 8.47
CA ARG A 256 -2.06 26.38 7.39
C ARG A 256 -1.42 25.01 7.17
N VAL A 257 -0.97 24.34 8.23
CA VAL A 257 -0.37 23.00 8.17
C VAL A 257 -1.39 21.98 7.66
N ALA A 258 -2.62 21.97 8.17
CA ALA A 258 -3.70 21.12 7.66
C ALA A 258 -3.95 21.33 6.15
N GLY A 259 -3.87 22.57 5.68
CA GLY A 259 -3.97 22.91 4.26
C GLY A 259 -2.81 22.41 3.39
N THR A 260 -1.69 21.95 3.97
CA THR A 260 -0.60 21.29 3.23
C THR A 260 -0.77 19.77 3.15
N LEU A 261 -1.62 19.21 4.01
CA LEU A 261 -1.91 17.77 4.08
C LEU A 261 -3.09 17.38 3.19
N LEU A 262 -3.88 18.36 2.74
CA LEU A 262 -5.08 18.18 1.94
C LEU A 262 -5.03 19.04 0.66
N PRO A 263 -5.47 18.54 -0.49
CA PRO A 263 -6.07 17.21 -0.70
C PRO A 263 -5.06 16.06 -0.51
N ASP A 264 -5.54 14.90 -0.07
CA ASP A 264 -4.68 13.73 0.17
C ASP A 264 -4.20 13.13 -1.15
N MET A 265 -3.11 13.69 -1.66
CA MET A 265 -2.47 13.32 -2.91
C MET A 265 -0.95 13.35 -2.77
N LEU A 266 -0.31 12.28 -3.22
CA LEU A 266 1.14 12.20 -3.36
C LEU A 266 1.54 12.94 -4.63
N THR A 267 2.20 14.08 -4.46
CA THR A 267 2.75 14.83 -5.60
C THR A 267 3.97 14.11 -6.16
N TYR A 268 3.98 13.83 -7.46
CA TYR A 268 5.08 13.12 -8.11
C TYR A 268 5.46 13.75 -9.46
N ASP A 269 6.73 14.14 -9.58
CA ASP A 269 7.39 14.58 -10.80
C ASP A 269 8.43 13.53 -11.20
N PRO A 270 8.19 12.76 -12.27
CA PRO A 270 9.07 11.66 -12.67
C PRO A 270 10.43 12.13 -13.23
N THR A 271 10.61 13.44 -13.42
CA THR A 271 11.89 14.03 -13.87
C THR A 271 12.84 14.35 -12.71
N ARG A 272 12.36 14.22 -11.46
CA ARG A 272 13.10 14.51 -10.24
C ARG A 272 13.29 13.24 -9.41
N PRO A 273 14.38 13.13 -8.62
CA PRO A 273 14.52 12.06 -7.64
C PRO A 273 13.31 12.03 -6.70
N ALA A 274 12.90 10.82 -6.28
CA ALA A 274 11.90 10.69 -5.24
C ALA A 274 12.53 11.01 -3.87
N SER A 275 11.79 11.75 -3.04
CA SER A 275 12.16 12.11 -1.67
C SER A 275 10.91 12.62 -0.97
N PHE A 276 10.27 11.77 -0.19
CA PHE A 276 9.09 12.15 0.59
C PHE A 276 9.45 13.21 1.65
N PRO A 277 8.58 14.21 1.91
CA PRO A 277 7.29 14.48 1.25
C PRO A 277 7.39 15.35 -0.03
N SER A 278 8.59 15.71 -0.46
CA SER A 278 8.80 16.73 -1.51
C SER A 278 8.52 16.27 -2.94
N ASN A 279 8.66 14.97 -3.23
CA ASN A 279 8.43 14.39 -4.54
C ASN A 279 8.31 12.87 -4.46
N GLY A 280 7.12 12.31 -4.65
CA GLY A 280 6.90 10.87 -4.55
C GLY A 280 7.29 10.31 -3.18
N ARG A 281 7.46 8.98 -3.14
CA ARG A 281 7.86 8.25 -1.94
C ARG A 281 8.58 6.97 -2.35
N THR A 282 9.76 6.74 -1.79
CA THR A 282 10.52 5.48 -1.93
C THR A 282 10.20 4.52 -0.77
N LEU A 283 10.54 3.25 -0.93
CA LEU A 283 10.39 2.24 0.14
C LEU A 283 11.29 2.50 1.35
N THR A 284 12.28 3.38 1.22
CA THR A 284 13.23 3.73 2.29
C THR A 284 12.99 5.11 2.88
N ASP A 285 12.00 5.85 2.38
CA ASP A 285 11.66 7.16 2.93
C ASP A 285 10.93 6.99 4.26
N ASP A 286 11.43 7.67 5.29
CA ASP A 286 10.84 7.64 6.63
C ASP A 286 9.58 8.51 6.71
N ALA A 287 8.51 7.91 6.21
CA ALA A 287 7.19 8.51 6.16
C ALA A 287 6.56 8.68 7.55
N ALA A 288 6.92 7.80 8.49
CA ALA A 288 6.44 7.86 9.86
C ALA A 288 7.07 9.05 10.61
N ASP A 289 8.39 9.22 10.52
CA ASP A 289 9.09 10.35 11.11
C ASP A 289 8.61 11.69 10.54
N ALA A 290 8.40 11.75 9.21
CA ALA A 290 7.83 12.93 8.57
C ALA A 290 6.43 13.26 9.09
N PHE A 291 5.58 12.25 9.29
CA PHE A 291 4.25 12.41 9.88
C PHE A 291 4.32 12.85 11.35
N LEU A 292 5.18 12.23 12.17
CA LEU A 292 5.35 12.56 13.59
C LEU A 292 5.82 14.00 13.79
N ALA A 293 6.75 14.47 12.95
CA ALA A 293 7.21 15.85 12.98
C ALA A 293 6.05 16.83 12.74
N VAL A 294 5.13 16.52 11.81
CA VAL A 294 3.93 17.33 11.57
C VAL A 294 2.94 17.21 12.72
N LEU A 295 2.58 16.00 13.14
CA LEU A 295 1.59 15.75 14.19
C LEU A 295 1.97 16.44 15.51
N THR A 296 3.26 16.41 15.86
CA THR A 296 3.75 16.85 17.17
C THR A 296 4.32 18.28 17.17
N ASN A 297 4.20 19.02 16.07
CA ASN A 297 4.83 20.33 15.90
C ASN A 297 6.35 20.30 16.17
N GLY A 298 7.01 19.29 15.61
CA GLY A 298 8.45 19.07 15.70
C GLY A 298 8.97 18.61 17.06
N LYS A 299 8.10 18.31 18.04
CA LYS A 299 8.53 17.82 19.36
C LYS A 299 9.08 16.40 19.30
N VAL A 300 8.54 15.57 18.41
CA VAL A 300 9.02 14.23 18.12
C VAL A 300 9.37 14.18 16.64
N THR A 301 10.65 13.97 16.35
CA THR A 301 11.18 13.95 14.99
C THR A 301 11.56 12.56 14.52
N GLY A 302 11.39 11.54 15.35
CA GLY A 302 11.45 10.17 14.88
C GLY A 302 11.18 9.08 15.91
N ASP A 303 11.01 7.86 15.41
CA ASP A 303 10.62 6.67 16.17
C ASP A 303 11.79 5.69 16.42
N LYS A 304 12.98 6.01 15.91
CA LYS A 304 14.24 5.22 16.01
C LYS A 304 14.24 3.94 15.19
N VAL A 305 13.28 3.75 14.30
CA VAL A 305 13.25 2.66 13.33
C VAL A 305 13.82 3.17 12.01
N GLY A 306 14.48 2.29 11.25
CA GLY A 306 15.01 2.63 9.93
C GLY A 306 14.51 1.65 8.87
N PRO A 307 14.81 1.92 7.59
CA PRO A 307 14.32 1.10 6.50
C PRO A 307 14.79 -0.35 6.61
N HIS A 308 13.92 -1.27 6.21
CA HIS A 308 14.24 -2.68 6.17
C HIS A 308 15.37 -2.99 5.18
N ILE A 309 16.16 -4.02 5.48
CA ILE A 309 17.36 -4.40 4.72
C ILE A 309 17.12 -5.56 3.74
N ASP A 310 15.90 -6.09 3.70
CA ASP A 310 15.50 -7.22 2.85
C ASP A 310 14.87 -6.78 1.51
N LEU A 311 14.78 -5.47 1.27
CA LEU A 311 14.35 -4.89 0.01
C LEU A 311 15.24 -5.31 -1.17
N LEU A 312 14.64 -5.43 -2.35
CA LEU A 312 15.33 -5.84 -3.57
C LEU A 312 15.80 -4.62 -4.37
N ALA A 313 16.99 -4.70 -4.96
CA ALA A 313 17.50 -3.66 -5.86
C ALA A 313 16.78 -3.64 -7.23
N GLU A 314 16.09 -4.74 -7.55
CA GLU A 314 15.38 -4.93 -8.81
C GLU A 314 13.89 -5.18 -8.57
N PHE A 315 13.10 -4.98 -9.61
CA PHE A 315 11.65 -5.20 -9.60
C PHE A 315 11.31 -6.61 -9.06
N PRO A 316 10.38 -6.74 -8.10
CA PRO A 316 9.38 -5.76 -7.67
C PRO A 316 9.82 -4.82 -6.52
N TYR A 317 11.12 -4.78 -6.17
CA TYR A 317 11.73 -3.94 -5.12
C TYR A 317 11.40 -4.32 -3.66
N LEU A 318 10.29 -4.99 -3.41
CA LEU A 318 9.93 -5.49 -2.08
C LEU A 318 10.58 -6.85 -1.78
N GLY A 319 10.96 -7.08 -0.52
CA GLY A 319 11.55 -8.32 -0.05
C GLY A 319 10.61 -9.54 -0.18
N PRO A 320 11.15 -10.77 -0.25
CA PRO A 320 10.33 -11.98 -0.29
C PRO A 320 9.55 -12.15 1.03
N PRO A 321 8.32 -12.70 1.02
CA PRO A 321 7.52 -12.87 2.23
C PRO A 321 8.23 -13.74 3.28
N HIS A 322 8.03 -13.39 4.55
CA HIS A 322 8.63 -13.99 5.73
C HIS A 322 8.07 -15.37 6.04
N ASN A 323 6.74 -15.55 5.95
CA ASN A 323 6.08 -16.78 6.35
C ASN A 323 5.46 -17.54 5.16
N ILE A 324 6.21 -18.48 4.57
CA ILE A 324 5.58 -19.58 3.81
C ILE A 324 5.25 -20.70 4.79
N SER A 325 4.01 -20.78 5.28
CA SER A 325 3.51 -22.09 5.71
C SER A 325 3.22 -22.89 4.44
N VAL A 326 4.15 -23.77 4.05
CA VAL A 326 3.93 -24.76 2.99
C VAL A 326 2.71 -25.59 3.40
N PRO A 327 1.70 -25.80 2.53
CA PRO A 327 0.59 -26.70 2.86
C PRO A 327 1.15 -28.07 3.24
N SER A 328 0.77 -28.57 4.41
CA SER A 328 1.20 -29.87 4.94
C SER A 328 0.57 -31.05 4.19
N HIS A 329 0.57 -31.06 2.85
CA HIS A 329 0.11 -32.20 2.07
C HIS A 329 0.89 -32.30 0.74
N ALA A 330 2.15 -32.70 0.86
CA ALA A 330 2.86 -33.37 -0.22
C ALA A 330 3.77 -34.44 0.40
N THR A 331 3.19 -35.57 0.80
CA THR A 331 3.96 -36.82 0.92
C THR A 331 4.42 -37.20 -0.48
N SER A 332 5.60 -36.71 -0.87
CA SER A 332 6.29 -37.16 -2.06
C SER A 332 6.76 -38.61 -1.84
N PRO A 333 6.46 -39.56 -2.74
CA PRO A 333 6.81 -40.99 -2.59
C PRO A 333 8.33 -41.26 -2.56
N ILE A 334 9.16 -40.25 -2.82
CA ILE A 334 10.61 -40.40 -3.01
C ILE A 334 11.36 -40.50 -1.66
N ALA A 335 10.74 -40.07 -0.54
CA ALA A 335 11.37 -40.13 0.78
C ALA A 335 11.39 -41.54 1.42
N THR A 336 10.68 -42.53 0.86
CA THR A 336 10.59 -43.88 1.46
C THR A 336 11.69 -44.84 0.96
N GLU A 337 12.35 -44.56 -0.17
CA GLU A 337 13.38 -45.44 -0.73
C GLU A 337 14.79 -45.18 -0.16
N LEU A 338 15.10 -43.97 0.31
CA LEU A 338 16.43 -43.63 0.84
C LEU A 338 16.66 -44.05 2.31
N CYS A 339 15.60 -44.38 3.06
CA CYS A 339 15.72 -44.86 4.45
C CYS A 339 15.94 -46.38 4.59
N LYS A 340 15.85 -47.16 3.51
CA LYS A 340 16.08 -48.63 3.53
C LYS A 340 17.51 -49.05 3.17
N ALA A 341 18.33 -48.14 2.61
CA ALA A 341 19.68 -48.47 2.15
C ALA A 341 20.80 -48.35 3.21
N SER A 342 20.50 -47.86 4.43
CA SER A 342 21.51 -47.56 5.46
C SER A 342 21.55 -48.50 6.68
N ARG A 343 20.88 -49.66 6.63
CA ARG A 343 21.03 -50.70 7.68
C ARG A 343 21.66 -51.98 7.12
N ARG A 344 22.99 -52.03 7.10
CA ARG A 344 23.74 -53.29 7.27
C ARG A 344 24.23 -53.34 8.72
N PRO A 345 23.94 -54.40 9.50
CA PRO A 345 24.64 -54.65 10.74
C PRO A 345 25.95 -55.41 10.44
N GLY A 346 27.06 -54.89 10.97
CA GLY A 346 28.36 -55.56 10.98
C GLY A 346 28.38 -56.74 11.94
N SER A 347 29.06 -57.80 11.51
CA SER A 347 29.43 -59.00 12.24
C SER A 347 30.69 -58.78 13.07
N SER A 348 30.61 -59.03 14.38
CA SER A 348 31.54 -59.82 15.22
C SER A 348 31.30 -59.48 16.68
#